data_AF-A0A5J6Q7Q2-F1
#
_entry.id   AF-A0A5J6Q7Q2-F1
#
_cell.length_a   1.000
_cell.length_b   1.000
_cell.length_c   1.000
_cell.angle_alpha   90.00
_cell.angle_beta   90.00
_cell.angle_gamma   90.00
#
_symmetry.space_group_name_H-M   'P 1'
#
loop_
_entity.id
_entity.type
_entity.pdbx_description
1 polymer ?
#
loop_
_entity_poly.entity_id
_entity_poly.type
_entity_poly.pdbx_seq_one_letter_code
_entity_poly.pdbx_strand_id
1 'polypeptide(L)'
;MRTLCFMAFFMAAVFVLGETSRRGLDYFSVNATTMIEDYLCAILLLLAGFLTWRRHRLAPTMMLAAWAYATGGMLVPFAAHLEASLRGITFRADHPHEDVGSVVLKGVIWLICLVCFLASLRLGDSDPTLRS
;
A
#
# COMPACT_ATOMS: atom_id res chain seq x y z
N MET A 1 1.19 17.67 5.13
CA MET A 1 0.86 17.48 3.69
C MET A 1 2.05 17.21 2.78
N ARG A 2 3.12 18.03 2.77
CA ARG A 2 4.28 17.79 1.87
C ARG A 2 4.92 16.40 2.06
N THR A 3 5.13 15.97 3.31
CA THR A 3 5.68 14.64 3.62
C THR A 3 4.81 13.50 3.08
N LEU A 4 3.49 13.57 3.28
CA LEU A 4 2.56 12.55 2.75
C LEU A 4 2.53 12.49 1.23
N CYS A 5 2.68 13.64 0.57
CA CYS A 5 2.80 13.71 -0.88
C CYS A 5 4.05 12.95 -1.38
N PHE A 6 5.21 13.23 -0.79
CA PHE A 6 6.44 12.50 -1.13
C PHE A 6 6.35 11.01 -0.80
N MET A 7 5.77 10.66 0.35
CA MET A 7 5.54 9.27 0.72
C MET A 7 4.59 8.55 -0.23
N ALA A 8 3.56 9.23 -0.74
CA ALA A 8 2.63 8.65 -1.71
C ALA A 8 3.33 8.32 -3.03
N PHE A 9 4.16 9.23 -3.55
CA PHE A 9 4.98 8.96 -4.75
C PHE A 9 5.99 7.83 -4.51
N PHE A 10 6.68 7.86 -3.37
CA PHE A 10 7.65 6.83 -3.01
C PHE A 10 6.98 5.45 -2.90
N MET A 11 5.89 5.35 -2.15
CA MET A 11 5.19 4.08 -1.97
C MET A 11 4.56 3.60 -3.26
N ALA A 12 4.01 4.48 -4.11
CA ALA A 12 3.55 4.09 -5.43
C ALA A 12 4.66 3.44 -6.27
N ALA A 13 5.88 4.00 -6.24
CA ALA A 13 7.02 3.40 -6.90
C ALA A 13 7.38 2.04 -6.28
N VAL A 14 7.35 1.92 -4.95
CA VAL A 14 7.57 0.62 -4.26
C VAL A 14 6.55 -0.43 -4.67
N PHE A 15 5.25 -0.08 -4.77
CA PHE A 15 4.22 -1.01 -5.20
C PHE A 15 4.42 -1.45 -6.65
N VAL A 16 4.66 -0.52 -7.58
CA VAL A 16 4.87 -0.88 -9.01
C VAL A 16 6.16 -1.66 -9.19
N LEU A 17 7.29 -1.10 -8.76
CA LEU A 17 8.61 -1.68 -9.00
C LEU A 17 8.83 -2.93 -8.17
N GLY A 18 8.39 -2.94 -6.92
CA GLY A 18 8.49 -4.09 -6.03
C GLY A 18 7.68 -5.28 -6.55
N GLU A 19 6.45 -5.03 -6.99
CA GLU A 19 5.60 -6.10 -7.55
C GLU A 19 6.13 -6.59 -8.90
N THR A 20 6.52 -5.67 -9.81
CA THR A 20 7.07 -6.03 -11.13
C THR A 20 8.38 -6.80 -11.00
N SER A 21 9.28 -6.38 -10.10
CA SER A 21 10.58 -7.04 -9.91
C SER A 21 10.46 -8.40 -9.23
N ARG A 22 9.49 -8.57 -8.32
CA ARG A 22 9.31 -9.82 -7.59
C ARG A 22 8.61 -10.90 -8.42
N ARG A 23 7.63 -10.52 -9.25
CA ARG A 23 6.79 -11.48 -9.97
C ARG A 23 7.03 -11.51 -11.48
N GLY A 24 7.56 -10.44 -12.06
CA GLY A 24 7.65 -10.26 -13.49
C GLY A 24 6.28 -9.95 -14.11
N LEU A 25 6.29 -9.48 -15.37
CA LEU A 25 5.06 -9.20 -16.12
C LEU A 25 4.33 -10.48 -16.54
N ASP A 26 5.03 -11.61 -16.63
CA ASP A 26 4.42 -12.89 -17.03
C ASP A 26 3.49 -13.44 -15.94
N TYR A 27 3.61 -12.98 -14.70
CA TYR A 27 2.74 -13.39 -13.58
C TYR A 27 1.29 -12.94 -13.74
N PHE A 28 1.00 -12.00 -14.64
CA PHE A 28 -0.38 -11.68 -15.04
C PHE A 28 -1.14 -12.92 -15.53
N SER A 29 -0.45 -13.87 -16.17
CA SER A 29 -1.04 -15.13 -16.63
C SER A 29 -1.35 -16.13 -15.51
N VAL A 30 -0.75 -15.95 -14.34
CA VAL A 30 -0.92 -16.84 -13.17
C VAL A 30 -1.97 -16.27 -12.21
N ASN A 31 -1.85 -14.99 -11.86
CA ASN A 31 -2.78 -14.33 -10.95
C ASN A 31 -2.84 -12.81 -11.23
N ALA A 32 -3.64 -12.46 -12.24
CA ALA A 32 -3.88 -11.08 -12.65
C ALA A 32 -4.49 -10.24 -11.52
N THR A 33 -5.38 -10.80 -10.70
CA THR A 33 -6.11 -10.05 -9.66
C THR A 33 -5.15 -9.37 -8.69
N THR A 34 -4.16 -10.11 -8.17
CA THR A 34 -3.21 -9.53 -7.21
C THR A 34 -2.33 -8.45 -7.85
N MET A 35 -1.88 -8.66 -9.10
CA MET A 35 -1.08 -7.64 -9.79
C MET A 35 -1.90 -6.36 -10.05
N ILE A 36 -3.17 -6.52 -10.42
CA ILE A 36 -4.09 -5.39 -10.64
C ILE A 36 -4.32 -4.64 -9.33
N GLU A 37 -4.53 -5.34 -8.21
CA GLU A 37 -4.71 -4.70 -6.89
C GLU A 37 -3.48 -3.88 -6.47
N ASP A 38 -2.27 -4.42 -6.64
CA ASP A 38 -1.02 -3.72 -6.32
C ASP A 38 -0.79 -2.48 -7.21
N TYR A 39 -1.09 -2.59 -8.52
CA TYR A 39 -0.99 -1.45 -9.44
C TYR A 39 -2.09 -0.42 -9.23
N LEU A 40 -3.31 -0.85 -8.91
CA LEU A 40 -4.41 0.04 -8.58
C LEU A 40 -4.07 0.84 -7.31
N CYS A 41 -3.50 0.19 -6.29
CA CYS A 41 -2.98 0.85 -5.10
C CYS A 41 -1.95 1.95 -5.47
N ALA A 42 -0.99 1.62 -6.34
CA ALA A 42 0.00 2.58 -6.79
C ALA A 42 -0.63 3.76 -7.55
N ILE A 43 -1.59 3.52 -8.45
CA ILE A 43 -2.28 4.57 -9.21
C ILE A 43 -3.02 5.51 -8.25
N LEU A 44 -3.71 4.97 -7.24
CA LEU A 44 -4.42 5.77 -6.24
C LEU A 44 -3.45 6.66 -5.45
N LEU A 45 -2.30 6.13 -5.04
CA LEU A 45 -1.26 6.89 -4.35
C LEU A 45 -0.65 7.98 -5.24
N LEU A 46 -0.36 7.68 -6.51
CA LEU A 46 0.11 8.69 -7.49
C LEU A 46 -0.92 9.80 -7.68
N LEU A 47 -2.18 9.45 -7.83
CA LEU A 47 -3.26 10.40 -8.02
C LEU A 47 -3.43 11.30 -6.80
N ALA A 48 -3.40 10.73 -5.60
CA ALA A 48 -3.44 11.49 -4.34
C ALA A 48 -2.23 12.43 -4.19
N GLY A 49 -1.03 11.94 -4.49
CA GLY A 49 0.21 12.74 -4.52
C GLY A 49 0.11 13.89 -5.52
N PHE A 50 -0.34 13.62 -6.74
CA PHE A 50 -0.51 14.63 -7.79
C PHE A 50 -1.54 15.70 -7.43
N LEU A 51 -2.71 15.31 -6.93
CA LEU A 51 -3.74 16.26 -6.47
C LEU A 51 -3.22 17.13 -5.31
N THR A 52 -2.44 16.54 -4.41
CA THR A 52 -1.79 17.27 -3.30
C THR A 52 -0.74 18.25 -3.82
N TRP A 53 0.07 17.84 -4.80
CA TRP A 53 1.07 18.70 -5.45
C TRP A 53 0.40 19.91 -6.14
N ARG A 54 -0.74 19.69 -6.80
CA ARG A 54 -1.55 20.73 -7.43
C ARG A 54 -2.39 21.57 -6.46
N ARG A 55 -2.35 21.28 -5.15
CA ARG A 55 -3.18 21.93 -4.12
C ARG A 55 -4.68 21.86 -4.43
N HIS A 56 -5.14 20.76 -5.01
CA HIS A 56 -6.54 20.58 -5.37
C HIS A 56 -7.42 20.38 -4.12
N ARG A 57 -8.66 20.86 -4.13
CA ARG A 57 -9.61 20.77 -3.00
C ARG A 57 -9.92 19.33 -2.56
N LEU A 58 -9.86 18.36 -3.48
CA LEU A 58 -10.09 16.93 -3.19
C LEU A 58 -8.82 16.20 -2.71
N ALA A 59 -7.67 16.89 -2.63
CA ALA A 59 -6.41 16.28 -2.23
C ALA A 59 -6.47 15.58 -0.86
N PRO A 60 -7.01 16.17 0.22
CA PRO A 60 -7.02 15.51 1.53
C PRO A 60 -7.91 14.26 1.53
N THR A 61 -9.09 14.30 0.91
CA THR A 61 -9.99 13.14 0.78
C THR A 61 -9.33 12.01 -0.02
N MET A 62 -8.71 12.34 -1.16
CA MET A 62 -8.05 11.34 -2.00
C MET A 62 -6.81 10.76 -1.33
N MET A 63 -6.05 11.58 -0.59
CA MET A 63 -4.91 11.12 0.21
C MET A 63 -5.37 10.14 1.29
N LEU A 64 -6.42 10.48 2.02
CA LEU A 64 -6.99 9.59 3.03
C LEU A 64 -7.47 8.27 2.42
N ALA A 65 -8.23 8.33 1.33
CA ALA A 65 -8.77 7.15 0.65
C ALA A 65 -7.65 6.24 0.10
N ALA A 66 -6.62 6.83 -0.53
CA ALA A 66 -5.50 6.07 -1.07
C ALA A 66 -4.72 5.35 0.05
N TRP A 67 -4.43 6.03 1.16
CA TRP A 67 -3.75 5.39 2.30
C TRP A 67 -4.62 4.37 3.02
N ALA A 68 -5.94 4.57 3.10
CA ALA A 68 -6.87 3.58 3.63
C ALA A 68 -6.86 2.30 2.78
N TYR A 69 -6.94 2.46 1.45
CA TYR A 69 -6.87 1.36 0.50
C TYR A 69 -5.54 0.62 0.61
N ALA A 70 -4.41 1.33 0.61
CA ALA A 70 -3.08 0.74 0.74
C ALA A 70 -2.90 -0.03 2.06
N THR A 71 -3.40 0.53 3.17
CA THR A 71 -3.32 -0.11 4.50
C THR A 71 -4.19 -1.36 4.56
N GLY A 72 -5.42 -1.30 4.03
CA GLY A 72 -6.33 -2.45 3.98
C GLY A 72 -5.83 -3.56 3.06
N GLY A 73 -5.37 -3.20 1.85
CA GLY A 73 -4.85 -4.14 0.86
C GLY A 73 -3.60 -4.89 1.34
N MET A 74 -2.73 -4.23 2.12
CA MET A 74 -1.54 -4.88 2.68
C MET A 74 -1.78 -5.63 3.99
N LEU A 75 -2.91 -5.41 4.68
CA LEU A 75 -3.20 -6.05 5.96
C LEU A 75 -3.39 -7.57 5.82
N VAL A 76 -4.24 -7.99 4.87
CA VAL A 76 -4.55 -9.41 4.64
C VAL A 76 -3.30 -10.22 4.26
N PRO A 77 -2.49 -9.82 3.27
CA PRO A 77 -1.29 -10.58 2.90
C PRO A 77 -0.24 -10.57 4.01
N PHE A 78 -0.10 -9.48 4.79
CA PHE A 78 0.80 -9.45 5.95
C PHE A 78 0.33 -10.41 7.04
N ALA A 79 -0.93 -10.32 7.47
CA ALA A 79 -1.49 -11.17 8.52
C ALA A 79 -1.42 -12.66 8.14
N ALA A 80 -1.73 -13.00 6.89
CA ALA A 80 -1.63 -14.37 6.40
C ALA A 80 -0.18 -14.90 6.46
N HIS A 81 0.82 -14.09 6.07
CA HIS A 81 2.22 -14.50 6.14
C HIS A 81 2.75 -14.56 7.58
N LEU A 82 2.28 -13.69 8.46
CA LEU A 82 2.60 -13.72 9.87
C LEU A 82 2.03 -14.98 10.54
N GLU A 83 0.76 -15.29 10.28
CA GLU A 83 0.09 -16.50 10.76
C GLU A 83 0.78 -17.78 10.25
N ALA A 84 1.17 -17.80 8.97
CA ALA A 84 1.96 -18.87 8.37
C ALA A 84 3.26 -19.14 9.13
N SER A 85 4.02 -18.05 9.37
CA SER A 85 5.29 -18.08 10.06
C SER A 85 5.15 -18.55 11.51
N LEU A 86 4.13 -18.07 12.23
CA LEU A 86 3.84 -18.49 13.60
C LEU A 86 3.40 -19.96 13.70
N ARG A 87 2.72 -20.49 12.68
CA ARG A 87 2.26 -21.89 12.63
C ARG A 87 3.30 -22.86 12.07
N GLY A 88 4.42 -22.37 11.53
CA GLY A 88 5.43 -23.20 10.88
C GLY A 88 4.92 -23.93 9.64
N ILE A 89 3.89 -23.40 8.96
CA ILE A 89 3.27 -24.00 7.76
C ILE A 89 3.54 -23.14 6.53
N THR A 90 3.78 -23.78 5.39
CA THR A 90 3.94 -23.09 4.10
C THR A 90 2.58 -22.84 3.45
N PHE A 91 2.32 -21.61 2.98
CA PHE A 91 1.03 -21.22 2.40
C PHE A 91 0.82 -21.62 0.93
N ARG A 92 1.84 -22.16 0.25
CA ARG A 92 1.73 -22.70 -1.12
C ARG A 92 3.05 -23.37 -1.52
N ALA A 93 2.98 -24.37 -2.39
CA ALA A 93 4.16 -25.01 -2.99
C ALA A 93 4.92 -24.06 -3.95
N ASP A 94 4.25 -23.03 -4.49
CA ASP A 94 4.82 -22.14 -5.52
C ASP A 94 5.61 -20.94 -4.96
N HIS A 95 5.66 -20.77 -3.63
CA HIS A 95 6.43 -19.71 -2.96
C HIS A 95 7.13 -20.29 -1.74
N PRO A 96 8.48 -20.43 -1.76
CA PRO A 96 9.22 -20.79 -0.55
C PRO A 96 9.05 -19.66 0.47
N HIS A 97 8.26 -19.90 1.52
CA HIS A 97 7.93 -18.93 2.56
C HIS A 97 8.85 -19.03 3.79
N GLU A 98 9.99 -19.72 3.67
CA GLU A 98 10.96 -19.88 4.75
C GLU A 98 11.72 -18.59 5.07
N ASP A 99 11.60 -17.57 4.22
CA ASP A 99 12.22 -16.27 4.46
C ASP A 99 11.40 -15.40 5.41
N VAL A 100 11.77 -15.42 6.69
CA VAL A 100 11.39 -14.41 7.71
C VAL A 100 11.49 -12.99 7.13
N GLY A 101 12.42 -12.76 6.21
CA GLY A 101 12.58 -11.51 5.46
C GLY A 101 11.32 -11.06 4.68
N SER A 102 10.53 -11.98 4.14
CA SER A 102 9.28 -11.67 3.42
C SER A 102 8.18 -11.16 4.36
N VAL A 103 8.06 -11.77 5.54
CA VAL A 103 7.13 -11.33 6.59
C VAL A 103 7.51 -9.94 7.09
N VAL A 104 8.79 -9.73 7.39
CA VAL A 104 9.32 -8.45 7.87
C VAL A 104 9.12 -7.36 6.82
N LEU A 105 9.45 -7.61 5.55
CA LEU A 105 9.29 -6.63 4.48
C LEU A 105 7.83 -6.20 4.31
N LYS A 106 6.89 -7.16 4.26
CA LYS A 106 5.46 -6.86 4.18
C LYS A 106 4.95 -6.12 5.40
N GLY A 107 5.43 -6.49 6.59
CA GLY A 107 5.11 -5.80 7.84
C GLY A 107 5.59 -4.35 7.85
N VAL A 108 6.79 -4.08 7.37
CA VAL A 108 7.34 -2.72 7.25
C VAL A 108 6.53 -1.88 6.26
N ILE A 109 6.21 -2.43 5.08
CA ILE A 109 5.38 -1.74 4.08
C ILE A 109 4.00 -1.41 4.66
N TRP A 110 3.36 -2.40 5.31
CA TRP A 110 2.06 -2.19 5.95
C TRP A 110 2.12 -1.14 7.06
N LEU A 111 3.15 -1.15 7.91
CA LEU A 111 3.33 -0.18 8.98
C LEU A 111 3.51 1.25 8.43
N ILE A 112 4.27 1.41 7.35
CA ILE A 112 4.43 2.71 6.68
C ILE A 112 3.07 3.20 6.15
N CYS A 113 2.30 2.33 5.50
CA CYS A 113 0.94 2.66 5.03
C CYS A 113 0.04 3.08 6.20
N LEU A 114 0.06 2.34 7.31
CA LEU A 114 -0.74 2.64 8.51
C LEU A 114 -0.36 4.00 9.11
N VAL A 115 0.93 4.28 9.28
CA VAL A 115 1.40 5.57 9.81
C VAL A 115 0.98 6.72 8.90
N CYS A 116 1.09 6.56 7.58
CA CYS A 116 0.67 7.58 6.62
C CYS A 116 -0.87 7.76 6.58
N PHE A 117 -1.62 6.69 6.76
CA PHE A 117 -3.08 6.72 6.90
C PHE A 117 -3.51 7.49 8.16
N LEU A 118 -2.94 7.17 9.32
CA LEU A 118 -3.23 7.85 10.59
C LEU A 118 -2.82 9.33 10.54
N ALA A 119 -1.68 9.64 9.90
CA ALA A 119 -1.28 11.03 9.67
C ALA A 119 -2.28 11.76 8.75
N SER A 120 -2.81 11.09 7.73
CA SER A 120 -3.82 11.66 6.83
C SER A 120 -5.15 11.95 7.54
N LEU A 121 -5.58 11.08 8.47
CA LEU A 121 -6.76 11.32 9.32
C LEU A 121 -6.61 12.59 10.16
N ARG A 122 -5.46 12.74 10.85
CA ARG A 122 -5.19 13.93 11.67
C ARG A 122 -5.19 15.23 10.86
N LEU A 123 -4.76 15.17 9.61
CA LEU A 123 -4.79 16.30 8.70
C LEU A 123 -6.20 16.61 8.19
N GLY A 124 -7.04 15.59 7.98
CA GLY A 124 -8.45 15.75 7.62
C GLY A 124 -9.28 16.41 8.73
N ASP A 125 -9.02 16.06 10.00
CA ASP A 125 -9.71 16.67 11.16
C ASP A 125 -9.45 18.17 11.32
N SER A 126 -8.31 18.64 10.77
CA SER A 126 -7.86 20.02 10.82
C SER A 126 -8.44 20.88 9.68
N ASP A 127 -9.06 20.27 8.66
CA ASP A 127 -9.61 20.97 7.50
C ASP A 127 -11.15 21.04 7.60
N PRO A 128 -11.74 22.23 7.86
CA PRO A 128 -13.18 22.38 8.07
C PRO A 128 -14.03 22.03 6.83
N THR A 129 -13.41 21.90 5.65
CA THR A 129 -14.08 21.53 4.40
C THR A 129 -14.50 20.06 4.32
N LEU A 130 -14.02 19.20 5.22
CA LEU A 130 -14.39 17.77 5.31
C LEU A 130 -15.52 17.50 6.32
N ARG A 131 -16.01 18.54 7.02
CA ARG A 131 -17.10 18.43 8.01
C ARG A 131 -18.50 18.74 7.45
N SER A 132 -18.61 19.02 6.14
CA SER A 132 -19.88 19.35 5.47
C SER A 132 -20.53 18.14 4.83
#